data_AF-A0A109V5T9-F1
#
_entry.id   AF-A0A109V5T9-F1
#
_cell.length_a   1.000
_cell.length_b   1.000
_cell.length_c   1.000
_cell.angle_alpha   90.00
_cell.angle_beta   90.00
_cell.angle_gamma   90.00
#
_symmetry.space_group_name_H-M   'P 1'
#
loop_
_entity.id
_entity.type
_entity.pdbx_description
1 polymer ?
#
loop_
_entity_poly.entity_id
_entity_poly.type
_entity_poly.pdbx_seq_one_letter_code
_entity_poly.pdbx_strand_id
1 'polypeptide(L)'
;MLEVDDSSGNIINRECRTVNVEHPRHEHKRHGAHEEHETDPEHARWHLAVLQALKDVDVVIAFRMGPIMVEGLQSLGKRVLVGVFVDKISEIPALLKEAG
;
A
#
# COMPACT_ATOMS: atom_id res chain seq x y z
N MET A 1 -5.60 0.17 8.71
CA MET A 1 -5.83 -1.28 8.77
C MET A 1 -7.31 -1.53 8.98
N LEU A 2 -7.85 -2.50 8.25
CA LEU A 2 -9.21 -2.99 8.45
C LEU A 2 -9.12 -4.48 8.68
N GLU A 3 -9.79 -4.97 9.71
CA GLU A 3 -9.96 -6.41 9.89
C GLU A 3 -11.37 -6.76 9.42
N VAL A 4 -11.44 -7.74 8.53
CA VAL A 4 -12.68 -8.23 7.94
C VAL A 4 -12.81 -9.70 8.31
N ASP A 5 -13.95 -10.08 8.86
CA ASP A 5 -14.30 -11.47 9.06
C ASP A 5 -14.61 -12.11 7.70
N ASP A 6 -13.80 -13.07 7.29
CA ASP A 6 -13.91 -13.74 5.98
C ASP A 6 -15.22 -14.53 5.84
N SER A 7 -15.76 -15.05 6.94
CA SER A 7 -17.00 -15.85 6.91
C SER A 7 -18.25 -15.02 6.64
N SER A 8 -18.28 -13.78 7.14
CA SER A 8 -19.44 -12.89 7.04
C SER A 8 -19.22 -11.73 6.06
N GLY A 9 -17.97 -11.41 5.73
CA GLY A 9 -17.59 -10.20 5.01
C GLY A 9 -17.78 -8.91 5.83
N ASN A 10 -17.99 -9.02 7.15
CA ASN A 10 -18.20 -7.85 7.99
C ASN A 10 -16.86 -7.26 8.46
N ILE A 11 -16.80 -5.94 8.51
CA ILE A 11 -15.65 -5.22 9.09
C ILE A 11 -15.77 -5.30 10.60
N ILE A 12 -14.86 -6.03 11.24
CA ILE A 12 -14.86 -6.27 12.69
C ILE A 12 -13.97 -5.28 13.44
N ASN A 13 -12.98 -4.68 12.75
CA ASN A 13 -12.10 -3.69 13.34
C ASN A 13 -11.67 -2.63 12.33
N ARG A 14 -11.42 -1.41 12.83
CA ARG A 14 -10.93 -0.27 12.06
C ARG A 14 -9.86 0.46 12.84
N GLU A 15 -8.65 0.47 12.29
CA GLU A 15 -7.52 1.18 12.87
C GLU A 15 -6.91 2.12 11.83
N CYS A 16 -6.69 3.38 12.22
CA CYS A 16 -5.92 4.33 11.42
C CYS A 16 -4.50 4.42 11.99
N ARG A 17 -3.50 4.15 11.15
CA ARG A 17 -2.08 4.28 11.51
C ARG A 17 -1.44 5.35 10.63
N THR A 18 -0.73 6.27 11.26
CA THR A 18 0.12 7.23 10.55
C THR A 18 1.50 6.61 10.41
N VAL A 19 2.01 6.54 9.18
CA VAL A 19 3.41 6.20 8.96
C VAL A 19 4.22 7.49 9.20
N ASN A 20 4.94 7.56 10.32
CA ASN A 20 5.71 8.73 10.74
C ASN A 20 7.04 8.87 9.97
N VAL A 21 6.99 8.80 8.65
CA VAL A 21 8.11 9.16 7.77
C VAL A 21 7.60 10.11 6.69
N GLU A 22 8.25 11.27 6.58
CA GLU A 22 7.96 12.18 5.48
C GLU A 22 8.37 11.50 4.17
N HIS A 23 7.46 11.53 3.18
CA HIS A 23 7.84 11.11 1.84
C HIS A 23 8.87 12.10 1.32
N PRO A 24 10.07 11.66 0.89
CA PRO A 24 11.07 12.57 0.37
C PRO A 24 10.47 13.32 -0.81
N ARG A 25 10.38 14.65 -0.69
CA ARG A 25 9.88 15.52 -1.76
C ARG A 25 11.03 15.78 -2.73
N HIS A 26 11.14 14.98 -3.77
CA HIS A 26 12.08 15.30 -4.85
C HIS A 26 11.46 16.40 -5.71
N GLU A 27 12.11 17.56 -5.75
CA GLU A 27 11.77 18.64 -6.69
C GLU A 27 11.80 18.08 -8.12
N HIS A 28 10.75 18.36 -8.89
CA HIS A 28 10.65 17.99 -10.30
C HIS A 28 11.77 18.66 -11.11
N LYS A 29 12.96 18.06 -11.16
CA LYS A 29 13.95 18.39 -12.19
C LYS A 29 13.43 17.83 -13.51
N ARG A 30 13.15 18.78 -14.41
CA ARG A 30 12.64 18.59 -15.76
C ARG A 30 13.41 17.51 -16.53
N HIS A 31 12.64 16.65 -17.19
CA HIS A 31 12.99 15.82 -18.35
C HIS A 31 14.14 14.81 -18.18
N GLY A 32 13.77 13.53 -18.16
CA GLY A 32 14.61 12.43 -18.64
C GLY A 32 15.23 11.54 -17.56
N ALA A 33 14.43 10.68 -16.94
CA ALA A 33 14.82 9.36 -16.41
C ALA A 33 13.62 8.80 -15.63
N HIS A 34 12.82 7.98 -16.29
CA HIS A 34 12.07 6.94 -15.59
C HIS A 34 13.16 6.00 -15.03
N GLU A 35 13.13 5.64 -13.73
CA GLU A 35 13.93 4.59 -13.06
C GLU A 35 15.06 4.99 -12.08
N GLU A 36 15.61 6.21 -12.06
CA GLU A 36 16.81 6.49 -11.21
C GLU A 36 16.53 7.04 -9.79
N HIS A 37 15.26 7.17 -9.37
CA HIS A 37 14.90 7.89 -8.14
C HIS A 37 14.33 7.02 -7.00
N GLU A 38 14.11 5.73 -7.23
CA GLU A 38 13.61 4.81 -6.19
C GLU A 38 14.75 4.14 -5.37
N THR A 39 16.01 4.44 -5.69
CA THR A 39 17.21 3.87 -5.03
C THR A 39 17.96 4.84 -4.13
N ASP A 40 17.49 6.09 -3.95
CA ASP A 40 18.08 7.02 -2.98
C ASP A 40 17.96 6.40 -1.56
N PRO A 41 19.03 6.36 -0.75
CA PRO A 41 18.97 5.92 0.63
C PRO A 41 17.81 6.51 1.45
N GLU A 42 17.40 7.75 1.20
CA GLU A 42 16.24 8.35 1.88
C GLU A 42 14.91 7.74 1.44
N HIS A 43 14.75 7.54 0.13
CA HIS A 43 13.57 6.90 -0.45
C HIS A 43 13.47 5.42 -0.03
N ALA A 44 14.59 4.70 0.02
CA ALA A 44 14.65 3.34 0.51
C ALA A 44 14.29 3.22 2.01
N ARG A 45 14.73 4.17 2.84
CA ARG A 45 14.31 4.23 4.26
C ARG A 45 12.81 4.46 4.40
N TRP A 46 12.25 5.33 3.57
CA TRP A 46 10.81 5.55 3.54
C TRP A 46 10.05 4.29 3.13
N HIS A 47 10.49 3.60 2.08
CA HIS A 47 9.90 2.32 1.67
C HIS A 47 9.94 1.27 2.79
N LEU A 48 11.08 1.14 3.48
CA LEU A 48 11.22 0.21 4.59
C LEU A 48 10.24 0.52 5.73
N ALA A 49 10.06 1.79 6.08
CA ALA A 49 9.11 2.20 7.11
C ALA A 49 7.66 1.85 6.74
N VAL A 50 7.28 2.04 5.47
CA VAL A 50 5.96 1.64 4.96
C VAL A 50 5.79 0.12 5.02
N LEU A 51 6.79 -0.65 4.57
CA LEU A 51 6.76 -2.12 4.62
C LEU A 51 6.61 -2.62 6.06
N GLN A 52 7.33 -2.01 7.02
CA GLN A 52 7.22 -2.35 8.44
C GLN A 52 5.84 -2.02 9.02
N ALA A 53 5.23 -0.90 8.61
CA ALA A 53 3.90 -0.51 9.06
C ALA A 53 2.79 -1.43 8.52
N LEU A 54 3.04 -2.11 7.40
CA LEU A 54 2.11 -3.03 6.74
C LEU A 54 2.44 -4.51 7.00
N LYS A 55 3.41 -4.82 7.88
CA LYS A 55 3.91 -6.19 8.08
C LYS A 55 2.83 -7.17 8.54
N ASP A 56 1.85 -6.70 9.30
CA ASP A 56 0.73 -7.45 9.89
C ASP A 56 -0.54 -7.42 9.03
N VAL A 57 -0.46 -6.88 7.80
CA VAL A 57 -1.58 -6.81 6.86
C VAL A 57 -1.44 -7.86 5.76
N ASP A 58 -2.52 -8.58 5.46
CA ASP A 58 -2.57 -9.60 4.39
C ASP A 58 -2.82 -9.01 3.00
N VAL A 59 -3.70 -8.01 2.92
CA VAL A 59 -4.11 -7.36 1.66
C VAL A 59 -3.89 -5.84 1.71
N VAL A 60 -3.18 -5.30 0.73
CA VAL A 60 -2.94 -3.87 0.56
C VAL A 60 -3.72 -3.35 -0.63
N ILE A 61 -4.58 -2.36 -0.40
CA ILE A 61 -5.40 -1.71 -1.44
C ILE A 61 -4.91 -0.27 -1.62
N ALA A 62 -4.59 0.11 -2.85
CA ALA A 62 -4.11 1.45 -3.16
C ALA A 62 -4.63 1.97 -4.51
N PHE A 63 -4.90 3.28 -4.59
CA PHE A 63 -5.23 3.93 -5.86
C PHE A 63 -4.02 4.01 -6.80
N ARG A 64 -2.86 4.38 -6.25
CA ARG A 64 -1.56 4.36 -6.95
C ARG A 64 -0.47 3.84 -6.03
N MET A 65 0.42 3.03 -6.56
CA MET A 65 1.59 2.51 -5.87
C MET A 65 2.70 2.28 -6.90
N GLY A 66 3.94 2.64 -6.57
CA GLY A 66 5.11 2.41 -7.43
C GLY A 66 5.46 0.92 -7.54
N PRO A 67 6.04 0.47 -8.67
CA PRO A 67 6.29 -0.94 -8.93
C PRO A 67 7.19 -1.59 -7.88
N ILE A 68 8.25 -0.90 -7.41
CA ILE A 68 9.15 -1.44 -6.38
C ILE A 68 8.42 -1.74 -5.07
N MET A 69 7.47 -0.89 -4.65
CA MET A 69 6.69 -1.14 -3.45
C MET A 69 5.73 -2.32 -3.64
N VAL A 70 5.12 -2.44 -4.83
CA VAL A 70 4.27 -3.59 -5.16
C VAL A 70 5.07 -4.89 -5.09
N GLU A 71 6.22 -4.94 -5.74
CA GLU A 71 7.12 -6.10 -5.72
C GLU A 71 7.61 -6.41 -4.30
N GLY A 72 7.97 -5.39 -3.52
CA GLY A 72 8.39 -5.54 -2.13
C GLY A 72 7.30 -6.15 -1.24
N LEU A 73 6.05 -5.68 -1.37
CA LEU A 73 4.91 -6.23 -0.62
C LEU A 73 4.58 -7.65 -1.08
N GLN A 74 4.57 -7.92 -2.38
CA GLN A 74 4.32 -9.26 -2.94
C GLN A 74 5.39 -10.28 -2.52
N SER A 75 6.66 -9.86 -2.48
CA SER A 75 7.78 -10.70 -2.00
C SER A 75 7.66 -11.06 -0.52
N LEU A 76 6.91 -10.26 0.26
CA LEU A 76 6.56 -10.55 1.65
C LEU A 76 5.28 -11.40 1.79
N GLY A 77 4.76 -11.94 0.68
CA GLY A 77 3.55 -12.76 0.65
C GLY A 77 2.25 -11.98 0.74
N LYS A 78 2.29 -10.65 0.57
CA LYS A 78 1.09 -9.80 0.66
C LYS A 78 0.40 -9.71 -0.68
N ARG A 79 -0.93 -9.66 -0.65
CA ARG A 79 -1.73 -9.42 -1.84
C ARG A 79 -1.90 -7.93 -2.06
N VAL A 80 -1.52 -7.41 -3.23
CA VAL A 80 -1.57 -5.98 -3.53
C VAL A 80 -2.58 -5.72 -4.65
N LEU A 81 -3.56 -4.85 -4.39
CA LEU A 81 -4.57 -4.40 -5.34
C LEU A 81 -4.32 -2.92 -5.64
N VAL A 82 -3.86 -2.62 -6.85
CA VAL A 82 -3.55 -1.26 -7.32
C VAL A 82 -4.64 -0.79 -8.30
N GLY A 83 -4.88 0.52 -8.39
CA GLY A 83 -5.89 1.10 -9.29
C GLY A 83 -7.31 1.01 -8.73
N VAL A 84 -7.46 0.61 -7.47
CA VAL A 84 -8.76 0.51 -6.81
C VAL A 84 -9.13 1.88 -6.24
N PHE A 85 -10.29 2.39 -6.66
CA PHE A 85 -10.92 3.54 -6.05
C PHE A 85 -12.03 3.04 -5.11
N VAL A 86 -11.96 3.43 -3.85
CA VAL A 86 -12.96 3.09 -2.83
C VAL A 86 -13.54 4.40 -2.32
N ASP A 87 -14.83 4.63 -2.58
CA ASP A 87 -15.53 5.81 -2.06
C ASP A 87 -15.92 5.59 -0.60
N LYS A 88 -16.34 4.35 -0.27
CA LYS A 88 -16.76 3.97 1.08
C LYS A 88 -16.07 2.73 1.56
N ILE A 89 -15.58 2.77 2.80
CA ILE A 89 -14.96 1.63 3.47
C ILE A 89 -15.85 0.37 3.44
N SER A 90 -17.17 0.52 3.43
CA SER A 90 -18.13 -0.59 3.32
C SER A 90 -18.08 -1.37 2.00
N GLU A 91 -17.44 -0.83 0.96
CA GLU A 91 -17.28 -1.49 -0.35
C GLU A 91 -16.12 -2.48 -0.36
N ILE A 92 -15.17 -2.35 0.59
CA ILE A 92 -13.95 -3.16 0.66
C ILE A 92 -14.24 -4.67 0.75
N PRO A 93 -15.18 -5.15 1.58
CA PRO A 93 -15.48 -6.58 1.62
C PRO A 93 -15.99 -7.16 0.31
N ALA A 94 -16.78 -6.38 -0.45
CA ALA A 94 -17.24 -6.82 -1.78
C ALA A 94 -16.07 -6.92 -2.77
N LEU A 95 -15.18 -5.92 -2.76
CA LEU A 95 -13.97 -5.92 -3.58
C LEU A 95 -13.03 -7.09 -3.26
N LEU A 96 -12.90 -7.44 -1.99
CA LEU A 96 -12.07 -8.58 -1.57
C LEU A 96 -12.63 -9.92 -2.06
N LYS A 97 -13.96 -10.08 -2.08
CA LYS A 97 -14.64 -11.28 -2.61
C LYS A 97 -14.51 -11.42 -4.12
N GLU A 98 -14.63 -10.34 -4.88
CA GLU A 98 -14.56 -10.39 -6.35
C GLU A 98 -13.16 -10.68 -6.87
N ALA A 99 -12.13 -10.27 -6.13
CA ALA A 99 -10.77 -10.43 -6.57
C ALA A 99 -10.15 -11.79 -6.18
N GLY A 100 -10.86 -12.59 -5.37
CA GLY A 100 -10.44 -13.88 -4.80
C GLY A 100 -10.66 -15.06 -5.74
#